data_AF-Q5Y4V6-F1
#
_entry.id   AF-Q5Y4V6-F1
#
_cell.length_a   1.000
_cell.length_b   1.000
_cell.length_c   1.000
_cell.angle_alpha   90.00
_cell.angle_beta   90.00
_cell.angle_gamma   90.00
#
_symmetry.space_group_name_H-M   'P 1'
#
loop_
_entity.id
_entity.type
_entity.pdbx_description
1 polymer ?
#
loop_
_entity_poly.entity_id
_entity_poly.type
_entity_poly.pdbx_seq_one_letter_code
_entity_poly.pdbx_strand_id
1 'polypeptide(L)' 'MRTIISLLLLSAMVFAVIEAISLEEGLQLFEGERGCVGENQQCADWAGPHCCSGYYCTCRYFPKCICRKDSGK' A
#
# COMPACT_ATOMS: atom_id res chain seq x y z
N MET A 1 -24.98 -16.67 33.06
CA MET A 1 -23.59 -16.91 32.60
C MET A 1 -23.46 -16.94 31.08
N ARG A 2 -24.27 -17.72 30.34
CA ARG A 2 -24.22 -17.79 28.86
C ARG A 2 -24.31 -16.43 28.16
N THR A 3 -25.20 -15.55 28.62
CA THR A 3 -25.40 -14.21 28.05
C THR A 3 -24.16 -13.31 28.15
N ILE A 4 -23.42 -13.39 29.26
CA ILE A 4 -22.22 -12.59 29.49
C ILE A 4 -21.10 -13.05 28.55
N ILE A 5 -20.94 -14.37 28.38
CA ILE A 5 -19.94 -14.93 27.45
C ILE A 5 -20.24 -14.48 26.02
N SER A 6 -21.51 -14.55 25.59
CA SER A 6 -21.92 -14.07 24.26
C SER A 6 -21.63 -12.58 24.08
N LEU A 7 -21.87 -11.75 25.10
CA LEU A 7 -21.57 -10.31 25.04
C LEU A 7 -20.07 -10.03 24.90
N LEU A 8 -19.23 -10.76 25.66
CA LEU A 8 -17.77 -10.63 25.59
C LEU A 8 -17.23 -11.03 24.20
N LEU A 9 -17.73 -12.11 23.62
CA LEU A 9 -17.32 -12.55 22.28
C LEU A 9 -17.70 -11.52 21.21
N LEU A 10 -18.91 -10.94 21.29
CA LEU A 10 -19.32 -9.88 20.38
C LEU A 10 -18.43 -8.64 20.51
N SER A 11 -18.08 -8.23 21.75
CA SER A 11 -17.17 -7.10 21.94
C SER A 11 -15.79 -7.37 21.34
N ALA A 12 -15.21 -8.55 21.56
CA ALA A 12 -13.91 -8.90 21.02
C ALA A 12 -13.92 -8.92 19.47
N MET A 13 -15.00 -9.42 18.87
CA MET A 13 -15.16 -9.43 17.42
C MET A 13 -15.26 -8.01 16.84
N VAL A 14 -16.00 -7.11 17.50
CA VAL A 14 -16.09 -5.70 17.09
C VAL A 14 -14.73 -5.02 17.19
N PHE A 15 -13.98 -5.23 18.27
CA PHE A 15 -12.61 -4.70 18.40
C PHE A 15 -11.68 -5.23 17.30
N ALA A 16 -11.71 -6.53 17.02
CA ALA A 16 -10.89 -7.13 15.97
C ALA A 16 -11.23 -6.58 14.57
N VAL A 17 -12.51 -6.34 14.28
CA VAL A 17 -12.95 -5.75 13.02
C VAL A 17 -12.51 -4.28 12.92
N ILE A 18 -12.61 -3.50 14.01
CA ILE A 18 -12.16 -2.11 14.03
C ILE A 18 -10.64 -2.01 13.79
N GLU A 19 -9.84 -2.87 14.43
CA GLU A 19 -8.40 -2.90 14.22
C GLU A 19 -8.02 -3.33 12.80
N ALA A 20 -8.75 -4.31 12.23
CA ALA A 20 -8.54 -4.73 10.84
C ALA A 20 -8.84 -3.59 9.84
N ILE A 21 -9.97 -2.89 10.02
CA ILE A 21 -10.34 -1.75 9.18
C ILE A 21 -9.30 -0.63 9.31
N SER A 22 -8.88 -0.30 10.55
CA SER A 22 -7.89 0.76 10.78
C SER A 22 -6.52 0.42 10.17
N LEU A 23 -6.16 -0.86 10.08
CA LEU A 23 -4.95 -1.31 9.41
C LEU A 23 -5.07 -1.19 7.89
N GLU A 24 -6.21 -1.59 7.31
CA GLU A 24 -6.48 -1.45 5.87
C GLU A 24 -6.57 0.01 5.44
N GLU A 25 -7.24 0.86 6.22
CA GLU A 25 -7.30 2.30 5.99
C GLU A 25 -5.90 2.92 6.13
N GLY A 26 -5.12 2.52 7.14
CA GLY A 26 -3.74 2.96 7.31
C GLY A 26 -2.83 2.54 6.17
N LEU A 27 -3.02 1.33 5.62
CA LEU A 27 -2.26 0.83 4.48
C LEU A 27 -2.63 1.59 3.19
N GLN A 28 -3.92 1.83 2.96
CA GLN A 28 -4.40 2.64 1.84
C GLN A 28 -3.93 4.10 1.94
N LEU A 29 -3.86 4.66 3.17
CA LEU A 29 -3.29 5.99 3.39
C LEU A 29 -1.79 6.00 3.11
N PHE A 30 -1.06 4.94 3.46
CA PHE A 30 0.36 4.82 3.13
C PHE A 30 0.63 4.60 1.64
N GLU A 31 -0.26 3.89 0.94
CA GLU A 31 -0.20 3.75 -0.53
C GLU A 31 -0.61 5.05 -1.24
N GLY A 32 -1.58 5.79 -0.69
CA GLY A 32 -2.02 7.08 -1.21
C GLY A 32 -1.04 8.23 -0.93
N GLU A 33 -0.32 8.20 0.19
CA GLU A 33 0.63 9.25 0.60
C GLU A 33 2.02 9.07 -0.04
N ARG A 34 2.34 7.88 -0.56
CA ARG A 34 3.49 7.70 -1.44
C ARG A 34 3.12 8.14 -2.85
N GLY A 35 3.12 9.46 -3.07
CA GLY A 35 2.93 10.06 -4.39
C GLY A 35 3.72 9.30 -5.46
N CYS A 36 3.02 8.93 -6.54
CA CYS A 36 3.66 8.20 -7.62
C CYS A 36 4.57 9.12 -8.44
N VAL A 37 5.63 8.55 -9.00
CA VAL A 37 6.59 9.30 -9.81
C VAL A 37 6.34 9.10 -11.31
N GLY A 38 6.49 10.19 -12.07
CA GLY A 38 6.26 10.25 -13.51
C GLY A 38 7.46 9.79 -14.34
N GLU A 39 7.38 9.96 -15.66
CA GLU A 39 8.45 9.53 -16.57
C GLU A 39 9.81 10.15 -16.23
N ASN A 40 10.87 9.33 -16.30
CA ASN A 40 12.27 9.70 -16.03
C ASN A 40 12.55 10.15 -14.58
N GLN A 41 11.58 10.09 -13.68
CA GLN A 41 11.80 10.33 -12.25
C GLN A 41 12.37 9.09 -11.58
N GLN A 42 13.11 9.30 -10.49
CA GLN A 42 13.73 8.22 -9.73
C GLN A 42 12.68 7.40 -9.01
N CYS A 43 12.77 6.08 -9.12
CA CYS A 43 11.88 5.12 -8.46
C CYS A 43 12.69 4.11 -7.65
N ALA A 44 12.02 3.44 -6.72
CA ALA A 44 12.55 2.25 -6.07
C ALA A 44 11.42 1.26 -5.84
N ASP A 45 11.48 0.08 -6.47
CA ASP A 45 10.45 -0.95 -6.30
C ASP A 45 10.36 -1.45 -4.85
N TRP A 46 11.45 -1.38 -4.07
CA TRP A 46 11.51 -1.89 -2.69
C TRP A 46 11.27 -0.84 -1.59
N ALA A 47 11.47 0.45 -1.85
CA ALA A 47 11.41 1.50 -0.82
C ALA A 47 10.55 2.70 -1.21
N GLY A 48 10.01 2.71 -2.44
CA GLY A 48 9.39 3.88 -3.02
C GLY A 48 10.40 5.00 -3.32
N PRO A 49 9.99 6.02 -4.09
CA PRO A 49 8.65 6.18 -4.66
C PRO A 49 8.40 5.20 -5.82
N HIS A 50 7.13 4.78 -5.97
CA HIS A 50 6.70 3.88 -7.04
C HIS A 50 6.30 4.66 -8.27
N CYS A 51 6.44 4.04 -9.44
CA CYS A 51 5.98 4.63 -10.68
C CYS A 51 4.46 4.75 -10.72
N CYS A 52 3.95 5.83 -11.34
CA CYS A 52 2.52 5.95 -11.59
C CYS A 52 2.01 4.79 -12.48
N SER A 53 0.72 4.50 -12.41
CA SER A 53 0.09 3.52 -13.30
C SER A 53 0.38 3.86 -14.77
N GLY A 54 0.77 2.85 -15.56
CA GLY A 54 1.26 3.03 -16.93
C GLY A 54 2.77 3.24 -17.07
N TYR A 55 3.52 3.18 -15.96
CA TYR A 55 4.98 3.24 -15.93
C TYR A 55 5.55 2.05 -15.14
N TYR A 56 6.73 1.57 -15.54
CA TYR A 56 7.51 0.56 -14.81
C TYR A 56 8.86 1.14 -14.36
N CYS A 57 9.36 0.68 -13.22
CA CYS A 57 10.67 1.10 -12.71
C CYS A 57 11.77 0.30 -13.44
N THR A 58 12.74 1.00 -14.05
CA THR A 58 13.89 0.37 -14.72
C THR A 58 15.21 0.80 -14.12
N CYS A 59 16.02 -0.19 -13.71
CA CYS A 59 17.34 0.01 -13.11
C CYS A 59 18.50 -0.17 -14.09
N ARG A 60 18.27 0.04 -15.40
CA ARG A 60 19.30 -0.13 -16.44
C ARG A 60 20.55 0.74 -16.21
N TYR A 61 20.41 1.87 -15.52
CA TYR A 61 21.50 2.81 -15.24
C TYR A 61 21.80 2.90 -13.74
N PHE A 62 22.33 1.82 -13.17
CA PHE A 62 22.76 1.80 -11.77
C PHE A 62 23.72 2.98 -11.47
N PRO A 63 23.56 3.71 -10.33
CA PRO A 63 22.70 3.42 -9.17
C PRO A 63 21.28 4.02 -9.24
N LYS A 64 20.86 4.59 -10.37
CA LYS A 64 19.57 5.29 -10.48
C LYS A 64 18.57 4.45 -11.27
N CYS A 65 17.52 4.01 -10.59
CA CYS A 65 16.34 3.44 -11.24
C CYS A 65 15.36 4.56 -11.58
N ILE A 66 14.74 4.49 -12.76
CA ILE A 66 13.80 5.53 -13.24
C ILE A 66 12.50 4.92 -13.77
N CYS A 67 11.41 5.67 -13.72
CA CYS A 67 10.16 5.27 -14.33
C CYS A 67 10.19 5.43 -15.85
N ARG A 68 9.80 4.38 -16.56
CA ARG A 68 9.63 4.38 -18.01
C ARG A 68 8.21 3.98 -18.35
N LYS A 69 7.66 4.57 -19.41
CA LYS A 69 6.31 4.25 -19.85
C LYS A 69 6.23 2.79 -20.27
N ASP A 70 5.30 2.06 -19.66
CA ASP A 70 4.98 0.72 -20.13
C ASP A 70 4.24 0.88 -21.46
N SER A 71 4.90 0.43 -22.54
CA SER A 71 4.39 0.63 -23.90
C SER A 71 3.42 -0.48 -24.33
N GLY A 72 3.05 -1.40 -23.43
CA GLY A 72 1.98 -2.39 -23.65
C GLY A 72 2.13 -3.19 -24.95
N LYS A 73 3.36 -3.42 -25.40
CA LYS A 73 3.67 -4.29 -26.53
C LYS A 73 3.91 -5.70 -26.06
#